data_AF-A0A2M9NUZ6-F1
#
_entry.id   AF-A0A2M9NUZ6-F1
#
_cell.length_a   1.000
_cell.length_b   1.000
_cell.length_c   1.000
_cell.angle_alpha   90.00
_cell.angle_beta   90.00
_cell.angle_gamma   90.00
#
_symmetry.space_group_name_H-M   'P 1'
#
loop_
_entity.id
_entity.type
_entity.pdbx_description
1 polymer ?
#
loop_
_entity_poly.entity_id
_entity_poly.type
_entity_poly.pdbx_seq_one_letter_code
_entity_poly.pdbx_strand_id
1 'polypeptide(L)' 'MEALHEKIEILRKELITTALKYGFTAPNTLHISQELDKLLNLLGHEKEMIGFQQM' A
#
# COMPACT_ATOMS: atom_id res chain seq x y z
N MET A 1 -0.28 -8.52 11.79
CA MET A 1 -0.62 -8.92 10.41
C MET A 1 -1.93 -8.31 9.93
N GLU A 2 -3.07 -8.47 10.61
CA GLU A 2 -4.36 -7.88 10.15
C GLU A 2 -4.34 -6.35 10.01
N ALA A 3 -3.74 -5.64 10.96
CA ALA A 3 -3.69 -4.17 10.94
C ALA A 3 -2.94 -3.58 9.72
N LEU A 4 -1.89 -4.27 9.23
CA LEU A 4 -1.15 -3.82 8.05
C LEU A 4 -1.98 -4.03 6.78
N HIS A 5 -2.62 -5.20 6.64
CA HIS A 5 -3.52 -5.48 5.53
C HIS A 5 -4.73 -4.54 5.51
N GLU A 6 -5.32 -4.26 6.67
CA GLU A 6 -6.44 -3.32 6.81
C GLU A 6 -6.02 -1.92 6.36
N LYS A 7 -4.85 -1.44 6.80
CA LYS A 7 -4.31 -0.14 6.39
C LYS A 7 -4.07 -0.07 4.87
N ILE A 8 -3.51 -1.12 4.28
CA ILE A 8 -3.32 -1.23 2.82
C ILE A 8 -4.66 -1.14 2.09
N GLU A 9 -5.68 -1.85 2.58
CA GLU A 9 -7.02 -1.85 1.96
C GLU A 9 -7.72 -0.48 2.06
N ILE A 10 -7.57 0.20 3.20
CA ILE A 10 -8.08 1.57 3.39
C ILE A 10 -7.42 2.52 2.40
N LEU A 11 -6.07 2.53 2.33
CA LEU A 11 -5.34 3.40 1.41
C LEU A 11 -5.63 3.07 -0.05
N ARG A 12 -5.84 1.80 -0.41
CA ARG A 12 -6.22 1.41 -1.77
C ARG A 12 -7.55 2.03 -2.19
N LYS A 13 -8.57 1.99 -1.31
CA LYS A 13 -9.89 2.60 -1.58
C LYS A 13 -9.77 4.12 -1.69
N GLU A 14 -8.97 4.73 -0.82
CA GLU A 14 -8.73 6.17 -0.84
C GLU A 14 -8.01 6.62 -2.11
N LEU A 15 -7.01 5.85 -2.57
CA LEU A 15 -6.29 6.08 -3.81
C LEU A 15 -7.24 6.09 -5.01
N ILE A 16 -8.06 5.04 -5.14
CA ILE A 16 -9.03 4.92 -6.24
C ILE A 16 -10.02 6.08 -6.21
N THR A 17 -10.57 6.40 -5.04
CA THR A 17 -11.55 7.48 -4.89
C THR A 17 -10.95 8.84 -5.24
N THR A 18 -9.71 9.09 -4.80
CA THR A 18 -8.98 10.34 -5.07
C THR A 18 -8.59 10.44 -6.53
N ALA A 19 -8.12 9.35 -7.14
CA ALA A 19 -7.77 9.29 -8.55
C ALA A 19 -8.97 9.53 -9.46
N LEU A 20 -10.14 8.94 -9.13
CA LEU A 20 -11.37 9.16 -9.89
C LEU A 20 -11.88 10.61 -9.77
N LYS A 21 -11.62 11.27 -8.63
CA LYS A 21 -12.08 12.64 -8.38
C LYS A 21 -11.13 13.72 -8.93
N TYR A 22 -9.83 13.51 -8.83
CA TYR A 22 -8.80 14.53 -9.10
C TYR A 22 -7.84 14.15 -10.23
N GLY A 23 -7.85 12.91 -10.68
CA GLY A 23 -6.93 12.36 -11.67
C GLY A 23 -5.79 11.56 -11.04
N PHE A 24 -5.25 10.61 -11.81
CA PHE A 24 -4.19 9.69 -11.37
C PHE A 24 -2.84 10.37 -11.12
N THR A 25 -2.60 11.51 -11.76
CA THR A 25 -1.35 12.28 -11.65
C THR A 25 -1.48 13.48 -10.71
N ALA A 26 -2.64 13.67 -10.08
CA ALA A 26 -2.83 14.75 -9.13
C ALA A 26 -1.90 14.57 -7.91
N PRO A 27 -1.35 15.66 -7.33
CA PRO A 27 -0.38 15.56 -6.24
C PRO A 27 -0.86 14.73 -5.04
N ASN A 28 -2.15 14.82 -4.71
CA ASN A 28 -2.78 14.03 -3.65
C ASN A 28 -2.85 12.53 -4.01
N THR A 29 -3.25 12.19 -5.23
CA THR A 29 -3.27 10.80 -5.69
C THR A 29 -1.87 10.19 -5.71
N LEU A 30 -0.87 10.95 -6.18
CA LEU A 30 0.53 10.51 -6.17
C LEU A 30 1.05 10.29 -4.73
N HIS A 31 0.70 11.18 -3.81
CA HIS A 31 1.09 11.03 -2.40
C HIS A 31 0.51 9.75 -1.79
N ILE A 32 -0.79 9.48 -1.99
CA ILE A 32 -1.44 8.25 -1.51
C ILE A 32 -0.80 7.01 -2.14
N SER A 33 -0.47 7.06 -3.44
CA SER A 33 0.20 5.96 -4.14
C SER A 33 1.56 5.63 -3.53
N GLN A 34 2.34 6.65 -3.18
CA GLN A 34 3.66 6.48 -2.57
C GLN A 34 3.56 5.89 -1.15
N GLU A 35 2.57 6.30 -0.37
CA GLU A 35 2.32 5.72 0.95
C GLU A 35 1.86 4.26 0.86
N LEU A 36 1.01 3.93 -0.12
CA LEU A 36 0.58 2.57 -0.38
C LEU A 36 1.76 1.67 -0.77
N ASP A 37 2.65 2.13 -1.65
CA ASP A 37 3.86 1.41 -2.05
C ASP A 37 4.78 1.11 -0.86
N LYS A 38 4.96 2.06 0.07
CA LYS A 38 5.77 1.82 1.29
C LYS A 38 5.20 0.69 2.14
N LEU A 39 3.87 0.63 2.28
CA LEU A 39 3.21 -0.41 3.05
C LEU A 39 3.27 -1.77 2.36
N LEU A 40 3.15 -1.79 1.03
CA LEU A 40 3.32 -3.01 0.25
C LEU A 40 4.75 -3.55 0.32
N ASN A 41 5.75 -2.68 0.29
CA ASN A 41 7.15 -3.08 0.49
C ASN A 41 7.40 -3.62 1.90
N LEU A 42 6.81 -3.01 2.93
CA LEU A 42 6.89 -3.53 4.30
C LEU A 42 6.30 -4.95 4.39
N LEU A 43 5.13 -5.16 3.78
CA LEU A 43 4.50 -6.47 3.72
C LEU A 43 5.33 -7.50 2.93
N GLY A 44 5.93 -7.07 1.81
CA GLY A 44 6.83 -7.89 1.00
C GLY A 44 8.06 -8.35 1.79
N HIS A 45 8.70 -7.44 2.52
CA HIS A 45 9.83 -7.76 3.39
C HIS A 45 9.45 -8.72 4.53
N GLU A 46 8.28 -8.56 5.15
CA GLU A 46 7.78 -9.54 6.13
C GLU A 46 7.64 -10.94 5.51
N LYS A 47 7.18 -11.02 4.26
CA LYS A 47 7.01 -12.29 3.54
C LYS A 47 8.35 -12.94 3.17
N GLU A 48 9.35 -12.14 2.79
CA GLU A 48 10.72 -12.63 2.54
C GLU A 48 11.37 -13.17 3.81
N MET A 49 11.26 -12.49 4.95
CA MET A 49 11.83 -12.94 6.22
C MET A 49 11.26 -14.30 6.69
N ILE A 50 9.96 -14.54 6.45
CA ILE A 50 9.32 -15.83 6.77
C ILE A 50 9.78 -16.94 5.80
N GLY A 51 10.07 -16.60 4.54
CA GLY A 51 10.60 -17.54 3.55
C GLY A 51 12.02 -18.05 3.87
N PHE A 52 12.84 -17.24 4.55
CA PHE A 52 14.20 -17.62 4.98
C PHE A 52 14.25 -18.48 6.25
N GLN A 53 13.15 -18.63 7.00
CA GLN A 53 13.10 -19.51 8.17
C GLN A 53 12.68 -20.95 7.84
N GLN A 54 12.39 -21.26 6.57
CA GLN A 54 12.01 -22.60 6.09
C GLN A 54 13.05 -23.27 5.19
N MET A 55 14.26 -22.71 5.08
CA MET A 55 15.44 -23.32 4.48
C MET A 55 16.49 -23.63 5.55
#